data_AF-A0A7K3BLV8-F1
#
_entry.id   AF-A0A7K3BLV8-F1
#
_cell.length_a   1.000
_cell.length_b   1.000
_cell.length_c   1.000
_cell.angle_alpha   90.00
_cell.angle_beta   90.00
_cell.angle_gamma   90.00
#
_symmetry.space_group_name_H-M   'P 1'
#
loop_
_entity.id
_entity.type
_entity.pdbx_description
1 polymer ?
#
loop_
_entity_poly.entity_id
_entity_poly.type
_entity_poly.pdbx_seq_one_letter_code
_entity_poly.pdbx_strand_id
1 'polypeptide(L)'
;MTTYVLTGPDGLSYRSAAPGTLGGHRRGRLYGRLDCPAALRAIARGGYVRERVFFADEATAVAAGYRPCARCLPQRYRQWKATPTERNAMTHLDAPAAAPASPPVPPEGLAVLDGLPGPAPHTGAELAALLGLLGDARPRVRAVALGHSRDAASRAAAEDFAEAWRASDGTVAALVDWPERAASWLRAARRLTSPAPDAWVVAAAPAGWAQPARRLRRGTPWDPARTYGFAALGDARVVAAAGAETLQGLRGATPDGRTWQVDRGWVTTAAPGGGGAR
;
A
#
# COMPACT_ATOMS: atom_id res chain seq x y z
N MET A 1 55.61 1.08 1.43
CA MET A 1 54.58 0.16 1.93
C MET A 1 53.22 0.60 1.42
N THR A 2 52.49 -0.27 0.74
CA THR A 2 51.12 0.01 0.30
C THR A 2 50.22 0.11 1.53
N THR A 3 49.52 1.23 1.69
CA THR A 3 48.61 1.44 2.82
C THR A 3 47.17 1.33 2.32
N TYR A 4 46.38 0.48 2.95
CA TYR A 4 44.96 0.28 2.65
C TYR A 4 44.10 1.08 3.61
N VAL A 5 42.92 1.49 3.16
CA VAL A 5 41.91 2.13 4.02
C VAL A 5 40.79 1.13 4.26
N LEU A 6 40.66 0.68 5.51
CA LEU A 6 39.63 -0.26 5.94
C LEU A 6 38.64 0.43 6.88
N THR A 7 37.46 -0.14 7.01
CA THR A 7 36.45 0.27 7.99
C THR A 7 36.54 -0.66 9.20
N GLY A 8 36.73 -0.08 10.38
CA GLY A 8 36.79 -0.78 11.66
C GLY A 8 35.42 -1.19 12.18
N PRO A 9 35.36 -1.95 13.28
CA PRO A 9 34.11 -2.41 13.89
C PRO A 9 33.25 -1.26 14.43
N ASP A 10 33.84 -0.10 14.68
CA ASP A 10 33.21 1.17 15.04
C ASP A 10 32.61 1.93 13.84
N GLY A 11 32.84 1.44 12.61
CA GLY A 11 32.42 2.11 11.37
C GLY A 11 33.37 3.24 10.93
N LEU A 12 34.47 3.48 11.65
CA LEU A 12 35.45 4.50 11.30
C LEU A 12 36.50 3.92 10.34
N SER A 13 37.03 4.79 9.48
CA SER A 13 38.07 4.38 8.53
C SER A 13 39.45 4.45 9.20
N TYR A 14 40.27 3.41 9.04
CA TYR A 14 41.64 3.37 9.53
C TYR A 14 42.61 2.86 8.46
N ARG A 15 43.89 3.21 8.62
CA ARG A 15 44.96 2.77 7.73
C ARG A 15 45.48 1.39 8.16
N SER A 16 45.59 0.47 7.21
CA SER A 16 46.07 -0.90 7.43
C SER A 16 47.22 -1.22 6.49
N ALA A 17 48.20 -1.98 6.97
CA ALA A 17 49.25 -2.56 6.13
C ALA A 17 48.75 -3.78 5.33
N ALA A 18 47.68 -4.44 5.80
CA ALA A 18 47.05 -5.57 5.13
C ALA A 18 45.76 -5.13 4.40
N PRO A 19 45.47 -5.69 3.20
CA PRO A 19 44.21 -5.44 2.51
C PRO A 19 43.04 -6.12 3.24
N GLY A 20 41.83 -5.60 3.03
CA GLY A 20 40.60 -6.21 3.53
C GLY A 20 40.17 -7.42 2.69
N THR A 21 39.52 -8.40 3.31
CA THR A 21 39.00 -9.60 2.62
C THR A 21 37.60 -9.40 2.04
N LEU A 22 36.89 -8.36 2.49
CA LEU A 22 35.52 -8.05 2.07
C LEU A 22 35.39 -6.61 1.59
N GLY A 23 34.46 -6.40 0.66
CA GLY A 23 34.08 -5.09 0.15
C GLY A 23 32.64 -4.76 0.50
N GLY A 24 32.29 -3.49 0.52
CA GLY A 24 30.94 -3.05 0.83
C GLY A 24 30.56 -1.74 0.15
N HIS A 25 29.31 -1.35 0.37
CA HIS A 25 28.75 -0.07 -0.06
C HIS A 25 28.25 0.71 1.15
N ARG A 26 28.87 1.86 1.41
CA ARG A 26 28.66 2.69 2.60
C ARG A 26 27.20 3.10 2.78
N ARG A 27 26.59 3.76 1.79
CA ARG A 27 25.17 4.18 1.87
C ARG A 27 24.19 3.02 2.00
N GLY A 28 24.49 1.90 1.33
CA GLY A 28 23.63 0.72 1.34
C GLY A 28 23.82 -0.19 2.55
N ARG A 29 24.79 0.15 3.42
CA ARG A 29 25.25 -0.62 4.58
C ARG A 29 25.29 -2.12 4.31
N LEU A 30 25.93 -2.53 3.21
CA LEU A 30 26.07 -3.95 2.86
C LEU A 30 27.53 -4.32 2.62
N TYR A 31 27.92 -5.53 3.03
CA TYR A 31 29.22 -6.14 2.75
C TYR A 31 29.07 -7.38 1.88
N GLY A 32 30.13 -7.76 1.19
CA GLY A 32 30.16 -8.91 0.31
C GLY A 32 31.59 -9.21 -0.16
N ARG A 33 31.72 -10.23 -1.00
CA ARG A 33 33.00 -10.57 -1.59
C ARG A 33 33.51 -9.47 -2.51
N LEU A 34 34.83 -9.38 -2.66
CA LEU A 34 35.50 -8.40 -3.53
C LEU A 34 35.16 -8.60 -5.02
N ASP A 35 34.81 -9.84 -5.41
CA ASP A 35 34.43 -10.25 -6.76
C ASP A 35 32.91 -10.19 -7.03
N CYS A 36 32.14 -9.51 -6.17
CA CYS A 36 30.68 -9.49 -6.29
C CYS A 36 30.22 -8.95 -7.68
N PRO A 37 29.45 -9.73 -8.47
CA PRO A 37 29.02 -9.31 -9.82
C PRO A 37 28.15 -8.05 -9.82
N ALA A 38 27.46 -7.75 -8.72
CA ALA A 38 26.70 -6.50 -8.58
C ALA A 38 27.63 -5.30 -8.36
N ALA A 39 28.69 -5.48 -7.56
CA ALA A 39 29.69 -4.44 -7.31
C ALA A 39 30.50 -4.15 -8.57
N LEU A 40 30.98 -5.19 -9.27
CA LEU A 40 31.72 -5.03 -10.53
C LEU A 40 30.90 -4.28 -11.60
N ARG A 41 29.62 -4.65 -11.78
CA ARG A 41 28.71 -3.93 -12.68
C ARG A 41 28.45 -2.48 -12.27
N ALA A 42 28.48 -2.17 -10.98
CA ALA A 42 28.28 -0.81 -10.48
C ALA A 42 29.55 0.05 -10.60
N ILE A 43 30.73 -0.56 -10.44
CA ILE A 43 32.03 0.08 -10.68
C ILE A 43 32.18 0.43 -12.16
N ALA A 44 31.84 -0.49 -13.06
CA ALA A 44 31.87 -0.25 -14.51
C ALA A 44 30.97 0.93 -14.94
N ARG A 45 29.93 1.25 -14.16
CA ARG A 45 29.01 2.38 -14.39
C ARG A 45 29.45 3.68 -13.69
N GLY A 46 30.61 3.71 -13.04
CA GLY A 46 31.24 4.93 -12.47
C GLY A 46 30.69 5.44 -11.12
N GLY A 47 29.46 5.09 -10.73
CA GLY A 47 28.84 5.64 -9.51
C GLY A 47 29.24 4.99 -8.18
N TYR A 48 29.87 3.82 -8.19
CA TYR A 48 30.05 2.97 -7.00
C TYR A 48 31.34 3.23 -6.21
N VAL A 49 32.36 3.82 -6.84
CA VAL A 49 33.72 3.89 -6.26
C VAL A 49 33.78 4.79 -5.02
N ARG A 50 33.05 5.92 -5.00
CA ARG A 50 33.03 6.87 -3.88
C ARG A 50 32.44 6.29 -2.59
N GLU A 51 31.53 5.35 -2.73
CA GLU A 51 30.81 4.71 -1.62
C GLU A 51 31.36 3.32 -1.29
N ARG A 52 32.46 2.91 -1.94
CA ARG A 52 33.09 1.62 -1.68
C ARG A 52 33.86 1.66 -0.37
N VAL A 53 33.63 0.65 0.46
CA VAL A 53 34.35 0.42 1.73
C VAL A 53 34.91 -0.99 1.75
N PHE A 54 35.88 -1.23 2.63
CA PHE A 54 36.54 -2.52 2.75
C PHE A 54 36.65 -2.90 4.22
N PHE A 55 36.56 -4.20 4.52
CA PHE A 55 36.63 -4.73 5.88
C PHE A 55 37.71 -5.79 5.96
N ALA A 56 38.38 -5.88 7.12
CA ALA A 56 39.36 -6.92 7.38
C ALA A 56 38.72 -8.32 7.26
N ASP A 57 37.54 -8.50 7.86
CA ASP A 57 36.77 -9.74 7.86
C ASP A 57 35.26 -9.48 8.04
N GLU A 58 34.50 -10.58 8.09
CA GLU A 58 33.05 -10.55 8.24
C GLU A 58 32.60 -10.04 9.61
N ALA A 59 33.30 -10.41 10.67
CA ALA A 59 32.98 -9.99 12.04
C ALA A 59 33.06 -8.46 12.17
N THR A 60 34.12 -7.86 11.60
CA THR A 60 34.31 -6.41 11.51
C THR A 60 33.18 -5.73 10.75
N ALA A 61 32.77 -6.29 9.60
CA ALA A 61 31.69 -5.73 8.80
C ALA A 61 30.33 -5.76 9.54
N VAL A 62 30.04 -6.85 10.26
CA VAL A 62 28.82 -6.99 11.06
C VAL A 62 28.83 -6.02 12.24
N ALA A 63 29.94 -5.92 12.97
CA ALA A 63 30.11 -4.97 14.07
C ALA A 63 29.93 -3.51 13.62
N ALA A 64 30.48 -3.16 12.45
CA ALA A 64 30.31 -1.85 11.81
C ALA A 64 28.87 -1.58 11.32
N GLY A 65 27.97 -2.55 11.45
CA GLY A 65 26.57 -2.42 11.12
C GLY A 65 26.23 -2.62 9.64
N TYR A 66 27.03 -3.39 8.92
CA TYR A 66 26.77 -3.77 7.53
C TYR A 66 26.09 -5.14 7.47
N ARG A 67 25.11 -5.28 6.56
CA ARG A 67 24.42 -6.56 6.31
C ARG A 67 25.10 -7.35 5.19
N PRO A 68 24.95 -8.69 5.16
CA PRO A 68 25.45 -9.49 4.06
C PRO A 68 24.77 -9.15 2.72
N CYS A 69 25.53 -9.18 1.63
CA CYS A 69 25.01 -8.95 0.29
C CYS A 69 24.19 -10.15 -0.19
N ALA A 70 22.91 -9.93 -0.51
CA ALA A 70 22.00 -10.98 -0.98
C ALA A 70 22.45 -11.69 -2.28
N ARG A 71 23.29 -11.03 -3.09
CA ARG A 71 23.74 -11.58 -4.38
C ARG A 71 24.93 -12.52 -4.25
N CYS A 72 25.96 -12.12 -3.49
CA CYS A 72 27.17 -12.92 -3.34
C CYS A 72 27.16 -13.78 -2.07
N LEU A 73 26.45 -13.38 -1.01
CA LEU A 73 26.36 -14.11 0.26
C LEU A 73 24.90 -14.46 0.61
N PRO A 74 24.18 -15.26 -0.22
CA PRO A 74 22.75 -15.49 -0.07
C PRO A 74 22.38 -16.20 1.25
N GLN A 75 23.18 -17.17 1.70
CA GLN A 75 22.92 -17.90 2.95
C GLN A 75 23.08 -16.99 4.17
N ARG A 76 24.18 -16.24 4.25
CA ARG A 76 24.41 -15.26 5.33
C ARG A 76 23.33 -14.19 5.35
N TYR A 77 22.88 -13.73 4.17
CA TYR A 77 21.78 -12.78 4.07
C TYR A 77 20.44 -13.33 4.61
N ARG A 78 20.12 -14.60 4.33
CA ARG A 78 18.92 -15.25 4.90
C ARG A 78 19.00 -15.34 6.43
N GLN A 79 20.16 -15.72 6.97
CA GLN A 79 20.39 -15.77 8.42
C GLN A 79 20.26 -14.39 9.07
N TRP A 80 20.86 -13.36 8.45
CA TRP A 80 20.72 -11.97 8.90
C TRP A 80 19.26 -11.51 8.91
N LYS A 81 18.47 -11.88 7.89
CA LYS A 81 17.04 -11.53 7.81
C LYS A 81 16.19 -12.25 8.87
N ALA A 82 16.60 -13.45 9.28
CA ALA A 82 15.92 -14.24 10.31
C ALA A 82 16.26 -13.77 11.74
N THR A 83 17.29 -12.93 11.91
CA THR A 83 17.75 -12.49 13.23
C THR A 83 17.36 -11.02 13.47
N PRO A 84 16.44 -10.73 14.42
CA PRO A 84 16.17 -9.37 14.83
C PRO A 84 17.43 -8.77 15.49
N THR A 85 18.08 -7.78 14.84
CA THR A 85 19.20 -7.03 15.44
C THR A 85 18.65 -5.76 16.11
N GLU A 86 19.28 -5.26 17.18
CA GLU A 86 18.87 -4.03 17.90
C GLU A 86 18.78 -2.78 16.99
N ARG A 87 19.57 -2.71 15.92
CA ARG A 87 19.47 -1.64 14.90
C ARG A 87 18.21 -1.78 14.01
N ASN A 88 17.71 -3.00 13.83
CA ASN A 88 16.36 -3.24 13.32
C ASN A 88 15.33 -2.94 14.43
N ALA A 89 15.59 -3.28 15.70
CA ALA A 89 14.67 -3.01 16.81
C ALA A 89 14.43 -1.51 17.08
N MET A 90 15.42 -0.63 16.89
CA MET A 90 15.24 0.82 17.07
C MET A 90 14.59 1.51 15.86
N THR A 91 14.57 0.86 14.69
CA THR A 91 13.62 1.27 13.62
C THR A 91 12.20 0.81 13.99
N HIS A 92 12.04 -0.18 14.87
CA HIS A 92 10.77 -0.79 15.23
C HIS A 92 10.13 -0.24 16.51
N LEU A 93 10.80 0.66 17.25
CA LEU A 93 10.22 1.29 18.44
C LEU A 93 9.36 2.53 18.09
N ASP A 94 9.53 3.11 16.89
CA ASP A 94 8.63 4.14 16.35
C ASP A 94 8.16 3.90 14.90
N ALA A 95 8.57 2.81 14.23
CA ALA A 95 7.91 2.37 12.99
C ALA A 95 6.97 1.20 13.31
N PRO A 96 5.68 1.28 12.94
CA PRO A 96 4.79 0.15 13.10
C PRO A 96 5.40 -1.03 12.33
N ALA A 97 5.50 -2.18 13.01
CA ALA A 97 5.82 -3.46 12.39
C ALA A 97 5.18 -3.50 11.01
N ALA A 98 5.95 -3.79 9.96
CA ALA A 98 5.43 -3.89 8.60
C ALA A 98 4.15 -4.71 8.67
N ALA A 99 3.00 -4.02 8.54
CA ALA A 99 1.72 -4.58 8.91
C ALA A 99 1.64 -5.95 8.24
N PRO A 100 1.44 -7.05 9.02
CA PRO A 100 1.45 -8.39 8.45
C PRO A 100 0.57 -8.35 7.20
N ALA A 101 0.99 -9.03 6.14
CA ALA A 101 0.13 -9.21 4.97
C ALA A 101 -1.27 -9.55 5.50
N SER A 102 -2.30 -8.80 5.09
CA SER A 102 -3.65 -9.15 5.51
C SER A 102 -3.81 -10.60 5.08
N PRO A 103 -4.08 -11.55 6.00
CA PRO A 103 -4.18 -12.94 5.60
C PRO A 103 -5.23 -12.97 4.50
N PRO A 104 -4.95 -13.56 3.33
CA PRO A 104 -5.90 -13.54 2.23
C PRO A 104 -7.24 -14.05 2.76
N VAL A 105 -8.34 -13.37 2.43
CA VAL A 105 -9.67 -13.98 2.51
C VAL A 105 -9.55 -15.40 1.96
N PRO A 106 -9.90 -16.43 2.75
CA PRO A 106 -9.86 -17.80 2.30
C PRO A 106 -10.72 -17.99 1.05
N PRO A 107 -10.39 -18.94 0.16
CA PRO A 107 -11.17 -19.19 -1.05
C PRO A 107 -12.68 -19.33 -0.80
N GLU A 108 -13.07 -20.00 0.29
CA GLU A 108 -14.47 -20.17 0.70
C GLU A 108 -15.17 -18.84 1.02
N GLY A 109 -14.45 -17.84 1.55
CA GLY A 109 -14.98 -16.51 1.82
C GLY A 109 -15.10 -15.65 0.57
N LEU A 110 -14.37 -15.96 -0.50
CA LEU A 110 -14.51 -15.32 -1.81
C LEU A 110 -15.56 -16.00 -2.69
N ALA A 111 -15.84 -17.29 -2.47
CA ALA A 111 -16.84 -18.04 -3.22
C ALA A 111 -18.26 -17.44 -3.11
N VAL A 112 -18.56 -16.71 -2.03
CA VAL A 112 -19.83 -15.96 -1.89
C VAL A 112 -19.99 -14.88 -2.96
N LEU A 113 -18.89 -14.45 -3.58
CA LEU A 113 -18.87 -13.46 -4.66
C LEU A 113 -18.97 -14.11 -6.05
N ASP A 114 -18.91 -15.43 -6.14
CA ASP A 114 -19.01 -16.14 -7.41
C ASP A 114 -20.41 -15.92 -8.02
N GLY A 115 -20.45 -15.62 -9.32
CA GLY A 115 -21.69 -15.34 -10.04
C GLY A 115 -22.27 -13.94 -9.80
N LEU A 116 -21.62 -13.08 -8.98
CA LEU A 116 -21.93 -11.66 -9.00
C LEU A 116 -21.61 -11.07 -10.39
N PRO A 117 -22.51 -10.27 -10.97
CA PRO A 117 -22.17 -9.55 -12.18
C PRO A 117 -20.97 -8.63 -11.91
N GLY A 118 -20.11 -8.49 -12.92
CA GLY A 118 -19.12 -7.44 -12.91
C GLY A 118 -19.78 -6.05 -12.83
N PRO A 119 -19.01 -5.01 -12.49
CA PRO A 119 -19.53 -3.66 -12.43
C PRO A 119 -20.11 -3.27 -13.80
N ALA A 120 -21.36 -2.84 -13.81
CA ALA A 120 -21.98 -2.22 -14.97
C ALA A 120 -21.48 -0.77 -15.10
N PRO A 121 -21.55 -0.16 -16.30
CA PRO A 121 -21.37 1.28 -16.44
C PRO A 121 -22.30 2.03 -15.49
N HIS A 122 -21.75 3.01 -14.77
CA HIS A 122 -22.55 3.84 -13.86
C HIS A 122 -23.56 4.68 -14.66
N THR A 123 -24.65 5.07 -14.00
CA THR A 123 -25.64 5.97 -14.59
C THR A 123 -25.38 7.42 -14.16
N GLY A 124 -25.96 8.38 -14.89
CA GLY A 124 -25.94 9.78 -14.46
C GLY A 124 -26.65 10.01 -13.10
N ALA A 125 -27.71 9.25 -12.82
CA ALA A 125 -28.42 9.30 -11.53
C ALA A 125 -27.56 8.79 -10.37
N GLU A 126 -26.81 7.71 -10.60
CA GLU A 126 -25.86 7.16 -9.62
C GLU A 126 -24.76 8.17 -9.30
N LEU A 127 -24.13 8.75 -10.35
CA LEU A 127 -23.07 9.74 -10.18
C LEU A 127 -23.57 10.99 -9.45
N ALA A 128 -24.75 11.50 -9.82
CA ALA A 128 -25.37 12.65 -9.16
C ALA A 128 -25.68 12.38 -7.69
N ALA A 129 -26.24 11.20 -7.36
CA ALA A 129 -26.52 10.82 -5.99
C ALA A 129 -25.24 10.66 -5.15
N LEU A 130 -24.17 10.11 -5.74
CA LEU A 130 -22.88 9.97 -5.08
C LEU A 130 -22.24 11.33 -4.78
N LEU A 131 -22.27 12.26 -5.74
CA LEU A 131 -21.81 13.64 -5.53
C LEU A 131 -22.64 14.35 -4.46
N GLY A 132 -23.96 14.14 -4.42
CA GLY A 132 -24.84 14.65 -3.37
C GLY A 132 -24.45 14.15 -1.98
N LEU A 133 -24.22 12.83 -1.83
CA LEU A 133 -23.75 12.23 -0.57
C LEU A 133 -22.44 12.83 -0.04
N LEU A 134 -21.53 13.21 -0.94
CA LEU A 134 -20.28 13.89 -0.59
C LEU A 134 -20.49 15.39 -0.29
N GLY A 135 -21.41 16.05 -1.00
CA GLY A 135 -21.79 17.45 -0.75
C GLY A 135 -22.47 17.65 0.60
N ASP A 136 -23.29 16.69 1.03
CA ASP A 136 -24.02 16.72 2.29
C ASP A 136 -23.18 16.27 3.49
N ALA A 137 -22.00 15.70 3.22
CA ALA A 137 -21.11 15.16 4.24
C ALA A 137 -20.69 16.23 5.27
N ARG A 138 -20.67 15.82 6.53
CA ARG A 138 -20.16 16.63 7.65
C ARG A 138 -19.04 15.87 8.37
N PRO A 139 -17.84 16.46 8.56
CA PRO A 139 -17.42 17.78 8.07
C PRO A 139 -17.37 17.85 6.53
N ARG A 140 -17.40 19.07 5.98
CA ARG A 140 -17.46 19.29 4.52
C ARG A 140 -16.27 18.64 3.83
N VAL A 141 -16.53 17.79 2.84
CA VAL A 141 -15.51 17.15 2.01
C VAL A 141 -15.04 18.13 0.94
N ARG A 142 -13.74 18.32 0.80
CA ARG A 142 -13.11 19.09 -0.29
C ARG A 142 -12.10 18.26 -1.06
N ALA A 143 -11.29 17.47 -0.38
CA ALA A 143 -10.29 16.59 -0.98
C ALA A 143 -10.74 15.13 -0.94
N VAL A 144 -10.69 14.45 -2.08
CA VAL A 144 -11.01 13.03 -2.20
C VAL A 144 -9.83 12.24 -2.75
N ALA A 145 -9.70 10.98 -2.36
CA ALA A 145 -8.86 10.00 -3.06
C ALA A 145 -9.74 8.92 -3.69
N LEU A 146 -9.51 8.67 -4.97
CA LEU A 146 -10.25 7.69 -5.77
C LEU A 146 -9.46 6.41 -5.92
N GLY A 147 -10.15 5.30 -5.67
CA GLY A 147 -9.64 3.96 -5.85
C GLY A 147 -10.49 3.17 -6.82
N HIS A 148 -9.88 2.40 -7.73
CA HIS A 148 -10.66 1.60 -8.66
C HIS A 148 -10.04 0.27 -9.07
N SER A 149 -10.92 -0.67 -9.45
CA SER A 149 -10.57 -1.89 -10.18
C SER A 149 -10.15 -1.56 -11.62
N ARG A 150 -9.44 -2.48 -12.27
CA ARG A 150 -8.90 -2.29 -13.63
C ARG A 150 -9.88 -2.57 -14.77
N ASP A 151 -11.05 -3.08 -14.47
CA ASP A 151 -12.09 -3.27 -15.48
C ASP A 151 -12.57 -1.91 -16.04
N ALA A 152 -13.15 -1.96 -17.24
CA ALA A 152 -13.51 -0.74 -17.97
C ALA A 152 -14.57 0.10 -17.26
N ALA A 153 -15.56 -0.53 -16.63
CA ALA A 153 -16.66 0.18 -15.97
C ALA A 153 -16.18 0.89 -14.69
N SER A 154 -15.37 0.22 -13.86
CA SER A 154 -14.75 0.81 -12.68
C SER A 154 -13.82 1.98 -13.02
N ARG A 155 -13.01 1.83 -14.08
CA ARG A 155 -12.13 2.90 -14.55
C ARG A 155 -12.92 4.11 -15.03
N ALA A 156 -13.93 3.90 -15.88
CA ALA A 156 -14.78 4.97 -16.39
C ALA A 156 -15.51 5.70 -15.25
N ALA A 157 -16.08 4.96 -14.29
CA ALA A 157 -16.73 5.55 -13.11
C ALA A 157 -15.79 6.41 -12.27
N ALA A 158 -14.53 5.99 -12.08
CA ALA A 158 -13.55 6.77 -11.34
C ALA A 158 -13.07 8.02 -12.12
N GLU A 159 -12.89 7.90 -13.44
CA GLU A 159 -12.52 9.01 -14.32
C GLU A 159 -13.63 10.07 -14.37
N ASP A 160 -14.88 9.66 -14.62
CA ASP A 160 -16.04 10.55 -14.74
C ASP A 160 -16.38 11.21 -13.40
N PHE A 161 -16.27 10.49 -12.28
CA PHE A 161 -16.37 11.11 -10.96
C PHE A 161 -15.26 12.15 -10.74
N ALA A 162 -14.02 11.82 -11.07
CA ALA A 162 -12.90 12.73 -10.86
C ALA A 162 -13.04 14.03 -11.67
N GLU A 163 -13.62 13.95 -12.87
CA GLU A 163 -13.99 15.11 -13.68
C GLU A 163 -15.08 15.93 -13.01
N ALA A 164 -16.21 15.31 -12.65
CA ALA A 164 -17.34 15.99 -12.02
C ALA A 164 -16.99 16.64 -10.66
N TRP A 165 -16.12 15.98 -9.87
CA TRP A 165 -15.65 16.52 -8.60
C TRP A 165 -14.77 17.77 -8.81
N ARG A 166 -13.88 17.77 -9.81
CA ARG A 166 -13.08 18.96 -10.14
C ARG A 166 -13.93 20.10 -10.67
N ALA A 167 -14.96 19.79 -11.45
CA ALA A 167 -15.91 20.78 -11.96
C ALA A 167 -16.77 21.43 -10.84
N SER A 168 -16.82 20.82 -9.66
CA SER A 168 -17.51 21.34 -8.46
C SER A 168 -16.55 21.94 -7.42
N ASP A 169 -15.38 22.43 -7.86
CA ASP A 169 -14.29 22.98 -7.03
C ASP A 169 -13.70 21.99 -6.01
N GLY A 170 -13.93 20.70 -6.23
CA GLY A 170 -13.37 19.61 -5.44
C GLY A 170 -11.94 19.26 -5.84
N THR A 171 -11.12 18.87 -4.87
CA THR A 171 -9.74 18.40 -5.11
C THR A 171 -9.69 16.87 -5.20
N VAL A 172 -9.12 16.34 -6.29
CA VAL A 172 -8.76 14.91 -6.41
C VAL A 172 -7.30 14.75 -6.01
N ALA A 173 -7.06 14.32 -4.76
CA ALA A 173 -5.73 14.19 -4.19
C ALA A 173 -4.97 12.96 -4.71
N ALA A 174 -5.69 11.92 -5.12
CA ALA A 174 -5.13 10.73 -5.76
C ALA A 174 -6.18 10.01 -6.60
N LEU A 175 -5.72 9.37 -7.68
CA LEU A 175 -6.46 8.38 -8.46
C LEU A 175 -5.58 7.12 -8.56
N VAL A 176 -6.08 6.00 -8.04
CA VAL A 176 -5.29 4.79 -7.78
C VAL A 176 -6.01 3.56 -8.30
N ASP A 177 -5.40 2.86 -9.24
CA ASP A 177 -5.84 1.52 -9.64
C ASP A 177 -5.25 0.42 -8.73
N TRP A 178 -5.91 -0.73 -8.71
CA TRP A 178 -5.33 -1.99 -8.25
C TRP A 178 -5.78 -3.17 -9.11
N PRO A 179 -4.95 -4.22 -9.21
CA PRO A 179 -5.39 -5.47 -9.81
C PRO A 179 -6.38 -6.21 -8.88
N GLU A 180 -7.30 -6.96 -9.49
CA GLU A 180 -8.24 -7.89 -8.82
C GLU A 180 -7.52 -8.95 -7.98
N ARG A 181 -6.31 -9.35 -8.41
CA ARG A 181 -5.47 -10.34 -7.75
C ARG A 181 -4.06 -9.80 -7.58
N ALA A 182 -3.58 -9.78 -6.34
CA ALA A 182 -2.21 -9.42 -6.00
C ALA A 182 -1.71 -10.23 -4.81
N ALA A 183 -0.39 -10.39 -4.71
CA ALA A 183 0.25 -10.87 -3.49
C ALA A 183 0.12 -9.88 -2.31
N SER A 184 -0.14 -8.60 -2.61
CA SER A 184 -0.37 -7.55 -1.62
C SER A 184 -0.96 -6.30 -2.27
N TRP A 185 -1.87 -5.62 -1.56
CA TRP A 185 -2.42 -4.31 -1.92
C TRP A 185 -1.77 -3.15 -1.15
N LEU A 186 -0.67 -3.37 -0.42
CA LEU A 186 -0.06 -2.34 0.43
C LEU A 186 0.32 -1.07 -0.34
N ARG A 187 0.83 -1.20 -1.56
CA ARG A 187 1.21 -0.04 -2.38
C ARG A 187 -0.02 0.80 -2.75
N ALA A 188 -1.08 0.16 -3.21
CA ALA A 188 -2.34 0.84 -3.53
C ALA A 188 -2.94 1.49 -2.28
N ALA A 189 -3.00 0.76 -1.17
CA ALA A 189 -3.52 1.27 0.10
C ALA A 189 -2.75 2.50 0.60
N ARG A 190 -1.42 2.50 0.52
CA ARG A 190 -0.60 3.68 0.85
C ARG A 190 -0.86 4.85 -0.09
N ARG A 191 -0.87 4.63 -1.40
CA ARG A 191 -1.16 5.69 -2.37
C ARG A 191 -2.53 6.33 -2.14
N LEU A 192 -3.52 5.53 -1.74
CA LEU A 192 -4.87 6.00 -1.49
C LEU A 192 -5.01 6.79 -0.17
N THR A 193 -4.12 6.58 0.80
CA THR A 193 -4.22 7.17 2.15
C THR A 193 -3.15 8.20 2.48
N SER A 194 -1.99 8.15 1.83
CA SER A 194 -0.89 9.12 2.00
C SER A 194 -1.28 10.58 1.80
N PRO A 195 -2.18 10.95 0.87
CA PRO A 195 -2.61 12.34 0.71
C PRO A 195 -3.49 12.86 1.85
N ALA A 196 -3.90 12.00 2.79
CA ALA A 196 -4.83 12.33 3.87
C ALA A 196 -6.09 13.07 3.37
N PRO A 197 -6.87 12.48 2.44
CA PRO A 197 -8.06 13.13 1.89
C PRO A 197 -9.15 13.27 2.96
N ASP A 198 -10.16 14.09 2.70
CA ASP A 198 -11.37 14.22 3.52
C ASP A 198 -12.28 12.99 3.36
N ALA A 199 -12.31 12.39 2.17
CA ALA A 199 -13.08 11.18 1.89
C ALA A 199 -12.42 10.28 0.83
N TRP A 200 -12.87 9.02 0.77
CA TRP A 200 -12.48 8.07 -0.26
C TRP A 200 -13.66 7.75 -1.16
N VAL A 201 -13.40 7.58 -2.46
CA VAL A 201 -14.39 7.12 -3.43
C VAL A 201 -13.88 5.85 -4.10
N VAL A 202 -14.72 4.82 -4.17
CA VAL A 202 -14.34 3.50 -4.69
C VAL A 202 -15.28 3.04 -5.79
N ALA A 203 -14.71 2.82 -6.97
CA ALA A 203 -15.37 2.18 -8.10
C ALA A 203 -14.67 0.83 -8.35
N ALA A 204 -15.24 -0.28 -7.90
CA ALA A 204 -14.55 -1.56 -8.00
C ALA A 204 -15.51 -2.71 -8.26
N ALA A 205 -14.98 -3.77 -8.86
CA ALA A 205 -15.66 -5.03 -8.96
C ALA A 205 -15.84 -5.64 -7.54
N PRO A 206 -16.96 -6.34 -7.27
CA PRO A 206 -17.21 -6.98 -5.98
C PRO A 206 -16.05 -7.86 -5.48
N ALA A 207 -15.56 -8.76 -6.35
CA ALA A 207 -14.45 -9.67 -6.07
C ALA A 207 -13.12 -8.92 -5.83
N GLY A 208 -12.92 -7.81 -6.53
CA GLY A 208 -11.72 -7.00 -6.46
C GLY A 208 -11.61 -6.12 -5.24
N TRP A 209 -12.69 -5.93 -4.48
CA TRP A 209 -12.73 -4.97 -3.37
C TRP A 209 -12.43 -5.58 -2.00
N ALA A 210 -12.86 -6.83 -1.75
CA ALA A 210 -12.80 -7.42 -0.41
C ALA A 210 -11.38 -7.45 0.21
N GLN A 211 -10.36 -7.83 -0.57
CA GLN A 211 -8.97 -7.87 -0.11
C GLN A 211 -8.34 -6.47 0.04
N PRO A 212 -8.48 -5.54 -0.94
CA PRO A 212 -8.09 -4.15 -0.72
C PRO A 212 -8.70 -3.52 0.52
N ALA A 213 -10.01 -3.69 0.77
CA ALA A 213 -10.67 -3.14 1.94
C ALA A 213 -10.06 -3.65 3.26
N ARG A 214 -9.84 -4.97 3.37
CA ARG A 214 -9.17 -5.56 4.53
C ARG A 214 -7.71 -5.10 4.67
N ARG A 215 -7.05 -4.74 3.56
CA ARG A 215 -5.70 -4.17 3.59
C ARG A 215 -5.70 -2.70 4.00
N LEU A 216 -6.65 -1.91 3.52
CA LEU A 216 -6.84 -0.52 3.91
C LEU A 216 -7.12 -0.43 5.41
N ARG A 217 -8.06 -1.24 5.91
CA ARG A 217 -8.37 -1.30 7.36
C ARG A 217 -7.17 -1.69 8.23
N ARG A 218 -6.23 -2.46 7.69
CA ARG A 218 -5.04 -2.92 8.44
C ARG A 218 -3.81 -2.07 8.11
N GLY A 219 -3.52 -1.13 9.01
CA GLY A 219 -2.25 -0.38 8.99
C GLY A 219 -2.24 0.81 8.04
N THR A 220 -3.42 1.37 7.75
CA THR A 220 -3.57 2.69 7.13
C THR A 220 -4.65 3.47 7.89
N PRO A 221 -4.70 4.81 7.79
CA PRO A 221 -5.75 5.62 8.42
C PRO A 221 -7.09 5.59 7.66
N TRP A 222 -7.29 4.61 6.77
CA TRP A 222 -8.53 4.48 6.01
C TRP A 222 -9.73 4.21 6.93
N ASP A 223 -10.80 4.96 6.68
CA ASP A 223 -12.04 4.88 7.44
C ASP A 223 -13.23 4.53 6.51
N PRO A 224 -13.88 3.36 6.68
CA PRO A 224 -15.06 3.00 5.91
C PRO A 224 -16.20 4.01 6.06
N ALA A 225 -16.35 4.65 7.22
CA ALA A 225 -17.37 5.67 7.44
C ALA A 225 -17.11 6.98 6.68
N ARG A 226 -15.92 7.15 6.09
CA ARG A 226 -15.57 8.25 5.19
C ARG A 226 -15.37 7.78 3.75
N THR A 227 -15.88 6.58 3.43
CA THR A 227 -15.74 5.97 2.11
C THR A 227 -17.10 5.89 1.42
N TYR A 228 -17.08 6.23 0.13
CA TYR A 228 -18.23 6.32 -0.76
C TYR A 228 -18.03 5.36 -1.94
N GLY A 229 -19.05 4.61 -2.33
CA GLY A 229 -18.96 3.59 -3.36
C GLY A 229 -20.01 3.71 -4.46
N PHE A 230 -19.68 3.17 -5.62
CA PHE A 230 -20.66 2.89 -6.68
C PHE A 230 -21.48 1.62 -6.37
N ALA A 231 -22.58 1.43 -7.08
CA ALA A 231 -23.60 0.41 -6.88
C ALA A 231 -23.05 -1.00 -6.69
N ALA A 232 -21.97 -1.34 -7.41
CA ALA A 232 -21.32 -2.65 -7.34
C ALA A 232 -20.84 -3.02 -5.93
N LEU A 233 -20.62 -2.05 -5.04
CA LEU A 233 -20.17 -2.29 -3.66
C LEU A 233 -21.33 -2.44 -2.66
N GLY A 234 -22.55 -2.09 -3.06
CA GLY A 234 -23.76 -2.12 -2.23
C GLY A 234 -24.42 -3.50 -2.13
N ASP A 235 -23.70 -4.60 -2.33
CA ASP A 235 -24.23 -5.97 -2.19
C ASP A 235 -23.77 -6.57 -0.85
N ALA A 236 -24.71 -7.18 -0.11
CA ALA A 236 -24.43 -7.79 1.19
C ALA A 236 -23.36 -8.89 1.13
N ARG A 237 -23.18 -9.56 -0.01
CA ARG A 237 -22.12 -10.55 -0.21
C ARG A 237 -20.72 -9.92 -0.20
N VAL A 238 -20.58 -8.68 -0.67
CA VAL A 238 -19.32 -7.92 -0.59
C VAL A 238 -18.97 -7.64 0.88
N VAL A 239 -19.97 -7.27 1.68
CA VAL A 239 -19.83 -7.05 3.12
C VAL A 239 -19.43 -8.34 3.84
N ALA A 240 -20.08 -9.45 3.52
CA ALA A 240 -19.73 -10.76 4.07
C ALA A 240 -18.29 -11.17 3.74
N ALA A 241 -17.85 -11.00 2.48
CA ALA A 241 -16.50 -11.37 2.04
C ALA A 241 -15.39 -10.49 2.64
N ALA A 242 -15.64 -9.19 2.81
CA ALA A 242 -14.70 -8.26 3.44
C ALA A 242 -14.71 -8.34 4.98
N GLY A 243 -15.80 -8.83 5.56
CA GLY A 243 -16.12 -8.81 6.97
C GLY A 243 -16.91 -7.55 7.36
N ALA A 244 -18.01 -7.71 8.10
CA ALA A 244 -18.95 -6.65 8.48
C ALA A 244 -18.26 -5.42 9.10
N GLU A 245 -17.39 -5.63 10.07
CA GLU A 245 -16.63 -4.56 10.75
C GLU A 245 -15.63 -3.83 9.84
N THR A 246 -15.19 -4.47 8.75
CA THR A 246 -14.25 -3.86 7.79
C THR A 246 -14.93 -2.75 6.99
N LEU A 247 -16.21 -2.93 6.66
CA LEU A 247 -16.96 -2.02 5.80
C LEU A 247 -18.02 -1.19 6.55
N GLN A 248 -18.06 -1.27 7.88
CA GLN A 248 -19.03 -0.54 8.71
C GLN A 248 -19.02 0.96 8.41
N GLY A 249 -20.16 1.51 7.98
CA GLY A 249 -20.32 2.92 7.61
C GLY A 249 -20.01 3.26 6.15
N LEU A 250 -19.51 2.32 5.35
CA LEU A 250 -19.39 2.48 3.90
C LEU A 250 -20.76 2.76 3.30
N ARG A 251 -20.85 3.74 2.41
CA ARG A 251 -22.11 4.13 1.77
C ARG A 251 -21.91 4.44 0.30
N GLY A 252 -22.99 4.61 -0.45
CA GLY A 252 -22.89 4.88 -1.87
C GLY A 252 -24.22 5.07 -2.56
N ALA A 253 -24.19 5.05 -3.89
CA ALA A 253 -25.35 5.26 -4.73
C ALA A 253 -25.70 4.01 -5.55
N THR A 254 -26.97 3.89 -5.92
CA THR A 254 -27.49 2.86 -6.83
C THR A 254 -27.73 3.44 -8.23
N PRO A 255 -27.92 2.58 -9.27
CA PRO A 255 -28.11 3.04 -10.65
C PRO A 255 -29.35 3.92 -10.88
N ASP A 256 -30.35 3.84 -9.99
CA ASP A 256 -31.58 4.63 -10.01
C ASP A 256 -31.51 5.87 -9.10
N GLY A 257 -30.34 6.22 -8.57
CA GLY A 257 -30.13 7.41 -7.74
C GLY A 257 -30.57 7.29 -6.28
N ARG A 258 -30.96 6.09 -5.82
CA ARG A 258 -31.08 5.80 -4.39
C ARG A 258 -29.69 5.74 -3.75
N THR A 259 -29.67 5.72 -2.42
CA THR A 259 -28.44 5.56 -1.65
C THR A 259 -28.44 4.23 -0.90
N TRP A 260 -27.25 3.69 -0.63
CA TRP A 260 -27.08 2.49 0.18
C TRP A 260 -26.03 2.74 1.27
N GLN A 261 -26.13 2.01 2.37
CA GLN A 261 -25.18 2.08 3.49
C GLN A 261 -24.99 0.70 4.12
N VAL A 262 -23.77 0.45 4.58
CA VAL A 262 -23.40 -0.70 5.41
C VAL A 262 -23.56 -0.35 6.89
N ASP A 263 -24.46 -1.06 7.59
CA ASP A 263 -24.61 -0.98 9.04
C ASP A 263 -24.79 -2.39 9.64
N ARG A 264 -23.97 -2.73 10.64
CA ARG A 264 -23.99 -4.01 11.37
C ARG A 264 -24.00 -5.23 10.44
N GLY A 265 -23.25 -5.15 9.34
CA GLY A 265 -23.14 -6.21 8.34
C GLY A 265 -24.27 -6.26 7.31
N TRP A 266 -25.26 -5.36 7.39
CA TRP A 266 -26.36 -5.27 6.44
C TRP A 266 -26.15 -4.13 5.45
N VAL A 267 -26.66 -4.30 4.22
CA VAL A 267 -26.80 -3.20 3.28
C VAL A 267 -28.25 -2.73 3.25
N THR A 268 -28.48 -1.49 3.66
CA THR A 268 -29.79 -0.85 3.61
C THR A 268 -29.82 0.17 2.49
N THR A 269 -30.94 0.27 1.77
CA THR A 269 -31.15 1.29 0.74
C THR A 269 -32.14 2.34 1.21
N ALA A 270 -31.91 3.60 0.86
CA ALA A 270 -32.78 4.73 1.16
C ALA A 270 -33.14 5.49 -0.11
N ALA A 271 -34.32 6.12 -0.10
CA ALA A 271 -34.80 6.93 -1.20
C ALA A 271 -33.83 8.09 -1.53
N PRO A 272 -33.84 8.62 -2.77
CA PRO A 272 -33.01 9.76 -3.13
C PRO A 272 -33.35 10.95 -2.20
N GLY A 273 -32.34 11.51 -1.52
CA GLY A 273 -32.51 12.69 -0.64
C GLY A 273 -32.87 12.42 0.83
N GLY A 274 -32.87 11.17 1.31
CA GLY A 274 -33.23 10.83 2.70
C GLY A 274 -32.10 10.92 3.75
N GLY A 275 -30.95 11.51 3.43
CA GLY A 275 -29.75 11.50 4.27
C GLY A 275 -29.70 12.60 5.33
N GLY A 276 -30.68 12.63 6.25
CA GLY A 276 -30.68 13.56 7.38
C GLY A 276 -31.45 13.02 8.57
N ALA A 277 -30.78 12.98 9.73
CA ALA A 277 -31.25 12.60 11.07
C ALA A 277 -31.18 11.10 11.42
N ARG A 278 -30.05 10.70 12.01
CA ARG A 278 -29.98 10.05 13.33
C ARG A 278 -28.59 10.24 13.95
#